data_AF-A0A841GXC3-F1
#
_entry.id   AF-A0A841GXC3-F1
#
_cell.length_a   1.000
_cell.length_b   1.000
_cell.length_c   1.000
_cell.angle_alpha   90.00
_cell.angle_beta   90.00
_cell.angle_gamma   90.00
#
_symmetry.space_group_name_H-M   'P 1'
#
loop_
_entity.id
_entity.type
_entity.pdbx_description
1 polymer ?
#
loop_
_entity_poly.entity_id
_entity_poly.type
_entity_poly.pdbx_seq_one_letter_code
_entity_poly.pdbx_strand_id
1 'polypeptide(L)'
;MKYTPLLIVGMSLAACGSVPPPESAPASGPRRDVVGTGVPSIPALLSQRERLALTSPQVIALDSVAREWRIENDTLARRLRGVWGDRQDPRARQGEREREIERARPTLLALVANNRRMTGGVEAILDPAQQLIACELQAAEHDERHAGDARQGRGGARRPSAAGAGRVNWPWCGVARPDTVSAPTR
;
A
#
# COMPACT_ATOMS: atom_id res chain seq x y z
N MET A 1 -19.00 -0.64 -56.85
CA MET A 1 -18.32 -1.63 -55.97
C MET A 1 -16.94 -1.89 -56.55
N LYS A 2 -15.89 -1.35 -55.95
CA LYS A 2 -14.50 -1.50 -56.42
C LYS A 2 -13.74 -2.25 -55.33
N TYR A 3 -13.28 -3.46 -55.64
CA TYR A 3 -12.36 -4.24 -54.82
C TYR A 3 -10.94 -3.74 -55.11
N THR A 4 -10.15 -3.50 -54.06
CA THR A 4 -8.73 -3.17 -54.17
C THR A 4 -7.94 -4.17 -53.33
N PRO A 5 -6.97 -4.89 -53.92
CA PRO A 5 -6.31 -6.01 -53.28
C PRO A 5 -5.14 -5.61 -52.36
N LEU A 6 -4.96 -6.50 -51.40
CA LEU A 6 -3.82 -6.80 -50.53
C LEU A 6 -2.43 -6.43 -51.10
N LEU A 7 -1.59 -5.77 -50.29
CA LEU A 7 -0.14 -5.78 -50.45
C LEU A 7 0.51 -5.96 -49.07
N ILE A 8 1.06 -7.15 -48.86
CA ILE A 8 1.94 -7.52 -47.75
C ILE A 8 3.33 -6.97 -48.08
N VAL A 9 3.89 -6.15 -47.20
CA VAL A 9 5.34 -5.90 -47.15
C VAL A 9 5.79 -6.17 -45.74
N GLY A 10 6.48 -7.30 -45.58
CA GLY A 10 7.27 -7.60 -44.39
C GLY A 10 8.59 -6.87 -44.43
N MET A 11 9.02 -6.34 -43.29
CA MET A 11 10.42 -6.01 -43.04
C MET A 11 10.78 -6.44 -41.62
N SER A 12 11.50 -7.54 -41.54
CA SER A 12 12.23 -7.99 -40.38
C SER A 12 13.48 -7.13 -40.20
N LEU A 13 13.62 -6.45 -39.06
CA LEU A 13 14.88 -5.88 -38.61
C LEU A 13 15.33 -6.64 -37.36
N ALA A 14 16.38 -7.44 -37.55
CA ALA A 14 17.17 -8.01 -36.47
C ALA A 14 17.90 -6.87 -35.74
N ALA A 15 17.58 -6.67 -34.47
CA ALA A 15 18.36 -5.83 -33.58
C ALA A 15 19.21 -6.71 -32.66
N CYS A 16 20.50 -6.82 -32.97
CA CYS A 16 21.52 -7.26 -32.02
C CYS A 16 21.63 -6.21 -30.90
N GLY A 17 21.07 -6.52 -29.73
CA GLY A 17 21.27 -5.77 -28.51
C GLY A 17 22.01 -6.63 -27.48
N SER A 18 23.27 -6.30 -27.23
CA SER A 18 24.10 -6.80 -26.15
C SER A 18 23.35 -6.82 -24.80
N VAL A 19 23.24 -7.99 -24.19
CA VAL A 19 22.71 -8.18 -22.84
C VAL A 19 23.74 -7.61 -21.84
N PRO A 20 23.43 -6.56 -21.06
CA PRO A 20 24.30 -6.13 -19.97
C PRO A 20 24.36 -7.23 -18.89
N PRO A 21 25.51 -7.40 -18.21
CA PRO A 21 25.59 -8.34 -17.09
C PRO A 21 24.58 -7.94 -16.01
N PRO A 22 23.96 -8.90 -15.29
CA PRO A 22 23.05 -8.59 -14.21
C PRO A 22 23.82 -7.82 -13.13
N GLU A 23 23.60 -6.51 -13.12
CA GLU A 23 23.99 -5.61 -12.04
C GLU A 23 23.43 -6.20 -10.76
N SER A 24 24.32 -6.46 -9.82
CA SER A 24 24.00 -7.06 -8.54
C SER A 24 22.92 -6.22 -7.87
N ALA A 25 21.69 -6.75 -7.87
CA ALA A 25 20.58 -6.16 -7.18
C ALA A 25 21.03 -5.85 -5.75
N PRO A 26 20.89 -4.60 -5.25
CA PRO A 26 21.19 -4.32 -3.87
C PRO A 26 20.32 -5.25 -3.03
N ALA A 27 20.98 -6.08 -2.22
CA ALA A 27 20.34 -6.98 -1.27
C ALA A 27 19.34 -6.16 -0.47
N SER A 28 18.08 -6.29 -0.86
CA SER A 28 16.96 -5.69 -0.16
C SER A 28 16.85 -6.45 1.14
N GLY A 29 17.54 -5.96 2.18
CA GLY A 29 17.33 -6.42 3.54
C GLY A 29 15.82 -6.41 3.86
N PRO A 30 15.35 -7.26 4.78
CA PRO A 30 13.93 -7.38 5.08
C PRO A 30 13.37 -6.02 5.48
N ARG A 31 12.68 -5.36 4.54
CA ARG A 31 12.01 -4.10 4.79
C ARG A 31 10.95 -4.36 5.83
N ARG A 32 11.02 -3.61 6.94
CA ARG A 32 10.05 -3.61 8.04
C ARG A 32 8.70 -2.98 7.62
N ASP A 33 8.24 -3.24 6.40
CA ASP A 33 6.99 -2.72 5.85
C ASP A 33 5.83 -3.74 6.04
N VAL A 34 5.92 -4.60 7.07
CA VAL A 34 4.95 -5.68 7.28
C VAL A 34 3.65 -5.19 7.93
N VAL A 35 3.60 -3.97 8.49
CA VAL A 35 2.39 -3.46 9.18
C VAL A 35 2.16 -1.98 8.88
N GLY A 36 2.46 -1.56 7.66
CA GLY A 36 2.09 -0.26 7.13
C GLY A 36 1.39 -0.47 5.80
N THR A 37 0.27 -1.20 5.80
CA THR A 37 -0.59 -1.21 4.62
C THR A 37 -0.93 0.24 4.38
N GLY A 38 -0.45 0.82 3.27
CA GLY A 38 -0.68 2.22 2.86
C GLY A 38 -2.14 2.44 2.49
N VAL A 39 -3.02 1.99 3.36
CA VAL A 39 -4.43 1.75 3.16
C VAL A 39 -5.20 2.71 4.04
N PRO A 40 -5.95 3.69 3.48
CA PRO A 40 -6.87 4.47 4.29
C PRO A 40 -7.79 3.50 5.00
N SER A 41 -7.80 3.65 6.32
CA SER A 41 -8.63 2.80 7.15
C SER A 41 -10.07 2.95 6.68
N ILE A 42 -10.84 1.85 6.63
CA ILE A 42 -12.26 1.94 6.26
C ILE A 42 -13.01 2.99 7.12
N PRO A 43 -12.72 3.13 8.44
CA PRO A 43 -13.24 4.25 9.22
C PRO A 43 -12.91 5.65 8.68
N ALA A 44 -11.71 5.86 8.14
CA ALA A 44 -11.33 7.13 7.50
C ALA A 44 -12.10 7.36 6.19
N LEU A 45 -12.34 6.32 5.39
CA LEU A 45 -13.19 6.43 4.20
C LEU A 45 -14.64 6.79 4.57
N LEU A 46 -15.17 6.14 5.61
CA LEU A 46 -16.53 6.38 6.10
C LEU A 46 -16.70 7.78 6.70
N SER A 47 -15.68 8.33 7.37
CA SER A 47 -15.73 9.70 7.88
C SER A 47 -15.69 10.75 6.76
N GLN A 48 -15.16 10.39 5.59
CA GLN A 48 -15.03 11.24 4.41
C GLN A 48 -16.13 10.95 3.35
N ARG A 49 -17.24 10.33 3.75
CA ARG A 49 -18.33 9.91 2.85
C ARG A 49 -18.84 11.00 1.91
N GLU A 50 -18.94 12.24 2.39
CA GLU A 50 -19.43 13.38 1.61
C GLU A 50 -18.40 13.79 0.55
N ARG A 51 -17.13 13.84 0.94
CA ARG A 51 -16.01 14.16 0.03
C ARG A 51 -15.82 13.09 -1.04
N LEU A 52 -16.03 11.83 -0.68
CA LEU A 52 -15.98 10.69 -1.60
C LEU A 52 -17.29 10.49 -2.39
N ALA A 53 -18.32 11.31 -2.15
CA ALA A 53 -19.65 11.16 -2.73
C ALA A 53 -20.17 9.71 -2.65
N LEU A 54 -19.95 9.04 -1.51
CA LEU A 54 -20.34 7.64 -1.33
C LEU A 54 -21.86 7.50 -1.36
N THR A 55 -22.34 6.58 -2.18
CA THR A 55 -23.76 6.22 -2.21
C THR A 55 -24.14 5.37 -0.99
N SER A 56 -25.41 5.37 -0.59
CA SER A 56 -25.88 4.54 0.53
C SER A 56 -25.50 3.06 0.39
N PRO A 57 -25.61 2.41 -0.80
CA PRO A 57 -25.12 1.05 -0.99
C PRO A 57 -23.61 0.89 -0.74
N GLN A 58 -22.79 1.83 -1.20
CA GLN A 58 -21.34 1.80 -0.96
C GLN A 58 -21.01 1.93 0.53
N VAL A 59 -21.71 2.80 1.27
CA VAL A 59 -21.53 2.94 2.72
C VAL A 59 -21.85 1.63 3.45
N ILE A 60 -22.95 0.97 3.09
CA ILE A 60 -23.35 -0.32 3.69
C ILE A 60 -22.30 -1.40 3.36
N ALA A 61 -21.81 -1.44 2.12
CA ALA A 61 -20.79 -2.39 1.70
C ALA A 61 -19.47 -2.17 2.47
N LEU A 62 -19.00 -0.92 2.58
CA LEU A 62 -17.80 -0.57 3.34
C LEU A 62 -17.95 -0.91 4.83
N ASP A 63 -19.11 -0.64 5.44
CA ASP A 63 -19.36 -1.03 6.83
C ASP A 63 -19.31 -2.55 7.01
N SER A 64 -19.84 -3.32 6.05
CA SER A 64 -19.77 -4.78 6.08
C SER A 64 -18.32 -5.28 6.02
N VAL A 65 -17.51 -4.74 5.10
CA VAL A 65 -16.07 -5.06 5.00
C VAL A 65 -15.35 -4.69 6.29
N ALA A 66 -15.67 -3.53 6.89
CA ALA A 66 -15.06 -3.09 8.15
C ALA A 66 -15.37 -4.04 9.31
N ARG A 67 -16.61 -4.52 9.42
CA ARG A 67 -17.01 -5.47 10.47
C ARG A 67 -16.31 -6.81 10.30
N GLU A 68 -16.29 -7.36 9.08
CA GLU A 68 -15.61 -8.62 8.79
C GLU A 68 -14.12 -8.52 9.11
N TRP A 69 -13.47 -7.44 8.68
CA TRP A 69 -12.06 -7.18 8.96
C TRP A 69 -11.78 -7.14 10.46
N ARG A 70 -12.64 -6.47 11.22
CA ARG A 70 -12.50 -6.36 12.67
C ARG A 70 -12.61 -7.74 13.33
N ILE A 71 -13.62 -8.53 12.97
CA ILE A 71 -13.82 -9.88 13.52
C ILE A 71 -12.60 -10.78 13.28
N GLU A 72 -12.10 -10.81 12.04
CA GLU A 72 -10.96 -11.66 11.69
C GLU A 72 -9.66 -11.18 12.32
N ASN A 73 -9.39 -9.87 12.28
CA ASN A 73 -8.15 -9.32 12.80
C ASN A 73 -8.13 -9.24 14.33
N ASP A 74 -9.26 -9.13 15.02
CA ASP A 74 -9.31 -9.17 16.49
C ASP A 74 -8.79 -10.51 17.03
N THR A 75 -9.07 -11.61 16.33
CA THR A 75 -8.57 -12.93 16.69
C THR A 75 -7.07 -13.04 16.45
N LEU A 76 -6.58 -12.53 15.32
CA LEU A 76 -5.15 -12.51 15.01
C LEU A 76 -4.36 -11.57 15.94
N ALA A 77 -4.92 -10.41 16.29
CA ALA A 77 -4.34 -9.47 17.24
C ALA A 77 -4.23 -10.07 18.64
N ARG A 78 -5.25 -10.82 19.10
CA ARG A 78 -5.17 -11.58 20.35
C ARG A 78 -4.05 -12.63 20.32
N ARG A 79 -3.88 -13.34 19.20
CA ARG A 79 -2.78 -14.31 19.03
C ARG A 79 -1.41 -13.63 19.06
N LEU A 80 -1.25 -12.49 18.40
CA LEU A 80 0.00 -11.71 18.44
C LEU A 80 0.32 -11.23 19.86
N ARG A 81 -0.67 -10.71 20.59
CA ARG A 81 -0.49 -10.34 22.02
C ARG A 81 -0.05 -11.53 22.86
N GLY A 82 -0.55 -12.73 22.59
CA GLY A 82 -0.09 -13.95 23.26
C GLY A 82 1.39 -14.31 22.97
N VAL A 83 1.90 -13.96 21.79
CA VAL A 83 3.31 -14.23 21.41
C VAL A 83 4.26 -13.16 21.95
N TRP A 84 3.86 -11.88 21.89
CA TRP A 84 4.68 -10.74 22.32
C TRP A 84 4.50 -10.35 23.79
N GLY A 85 3.48 -10.89 24.46
CA GLY A 85 3.05 -10.43 25.79
C GLY A 85 2.46 -9.02 25.77
N ASP A 86 2.03 -8.54 26.93
CA ASP A 86 1.50 -7.16 27.10
C ASP A 86 2.59 -6.08 27.07
N ARG A 87 3.87 -6.47 27.07
CA ARG A 87 5.02 -5.59 26.93
C ARG A 87 6.10 -6.25 26.08
N GLN A 88 6.38 -5.69 24.91
CA GLN A 88 7.70 -5.89 24.29
C GLN A 88 8.73 -5.30 25.25
N ASP A 89 9.56 -6.13 25.87
CA ASP A 89 10.69 -5.63 26.65
C ASP A 89 11.67 -4.97 25.68
N PRO A 90 11.85 -3.64 25.74
CA PRO A 90 12.80 -2.96 24.86
C PRO A 90 14.25 -3.40 25.08
N ARG A 91 14.55 -4.15 26.16
CA ARG A 91 15.85 -4.73 26.46
C ARG A 91 16.03 -6.17 25.97
N ALA A 92 15.01 -6.78 25.35
CA ALA A 92 15.12 -8.13 24.79
C ALA A 92 16.32 -8.22 23.84
N ARG A 93 17.13 -9.27 24.00
CA ARG A 93 18.32 -9.46 23.16
C ARG A 93 17.87 -9.68 21.71
N GLN A 94 18.69 -9.26 20.75
CA GLN A 94 18.36 -9.38 19.32
C GLN A 94 17.89 -10.80 18.92
N GLY A 95 18.52 -11.84 19.48
CA GLY A 95 18.14 -13.23 19.21
C GLY A 95 16.79 -13.67 19.81
N GLU A 96 16.34 -13.07 20.91
CA GLU A 96 15.01 -13.36 21.48
C GLU A 96 13.92 -12.73 20.63
N ARG A 97 14.16 -11.49 20.17
CA ARG A 97 13.24 -10.78 19.27
C ARG A 97 13.07 -11.50 17.94
N GLU A 98 14.14 -12.06 17.38
CA GLU A 98 14.07 -12.83 16.13
C GLU A 98 13.25 -14.11 16.29
N ARG A 99 13.41 -14.82 17.42
CA ARG A 99 12.59 -16.00 17.76
C ARG A 99 11.12 -15.65 18.00
N GLU A 100 10.83 -14.50 18.58
CA GLU A 100 9.46 -13.98 18.73
C GLU A 100 8.83 -13.66 17.37
N ILE A 101 9.58 -13.02 16.47
CA ILE A 101 9.12 -12.75 15.11
C ILE A 101 8.83 -14.07 14.38
N GLU A 102 9.71 -15.06 14.47
CA GLU A 102 9.50 -16.36 13.81
C GLU A 102 8.27 -17.08 14.37
N ARG A 103 8.05 -17.04 15.71
CA ARG A 103 6.83 -17.57 16.33
C ARG A 103 5.56 -16.81 15.89
N ALA A 104 5.66 -15.49 15.74
CA ALA A 104 4.54 -14.64 15.31
C ALA A 104 4.29 -14.73 13.79
N ARG A 105 5.26 -15.21 13.00
CA ARG A 105 5.27 -15.15 11.54
C ARG A 105 3.99 -15.70 10.88
N PRO A 106 3.42 -16.85 11.28
CA PRO A 106 2.17 -17.34 10.69
C PRO A 106 1.01 -16.36 10.89
N THR A 107 0.92 -15.74 12.06
CA THR A 107 -0.13 -14.78 12.41
C THR A 107 0.07 -13.46 11.65
N LEU A 108 1.32 -13.02 11.49
CA LEU A 108 1.65 -11.85 10.67
C LEU A 108 1.30 -12.08 9.19
N LEU A 109 1.60 -13.26 8.64
CA LEU A 109 1.24 -13.61 7.27
C LEU A 109 -0.28 -13.65 7.08
N ALA A 110 -1.02 -14.18 8.06
CA ALA A 110 -2.48 -14.16 8.05
C ALA A 110 -3.05 -12.73 8.07
N LEU A 111 -2.48 -11.83 8.88
CA LEU A 111 -2.87 -10.41 8.89
C LEU A 111 -2.61 -9.76 7.53
N VAL A 112 -1.46 -10.02 6.90
CA VAL A 112 -1.14 -9.50 5.57
C VAL A 112 -2.14 -10.02 4.53
N ALA A 113 -2.47 -11.32 4.57
CA ALA A 113 -3.45 -11.91 3.66
C ALA A 113 -4.85 -11.30 3.84
N ASN A 114 -5.31 -11.14 5.09
CA ASN A 114 -6.59 -10.51 5.41
C ASN A 114 -6.62 -9.06 4.92
N ASN A 115 -5.56 -8.29 5.17
CA ASN A 115 -5.49 -6.90 4.73
C ASN A 115 -5.52 -6.79 3.20
N ARG A 116 -4.85 -7.70 2.47
CA ARG A 116 -4.93 -7.75 1.00
C ARG A 116 -6.34 -8.06 0.51
N ARG A 117 -7.02 -9.02 1.15
CA ARG A 117 -8.40 -9.39 0.80
C ARG A 117 -9.35 -8.20 1.00
N MET A 118 -9.22 -7.49 2.12
CA MET A 118 -10.05 -6.30 2.39
C MET A 118 -9.74 -5.13 1.47
N THR A 119 -8.46 -4.95 1.13
CA THR A 119 -8.03 -3.98 0.12
C THR A 119 -8.78 -4.24 -1.20
N GLY A 120 -8.84 -5.49 -1.66
CA GLY A 120 -9.61 -5.87 -2.84
C GLY A 120 -11.13 -5.68 -2.68
N GLY A 121 -11.66 -5.90 -1.47
CA GLY A 121 -13.07 -5.62 -1.16
C GLY A 121 -13.42 -4.13 -1.27
N VAL A 122 -12.57 -3.24 -0.75
CA VAL A 122 -12.73 -1.78 -0.89
C VAL A 122 -12.60 -1.35 -2.35
N GLU A 123 -11.64 -1.92 -3.07
CA GLU A 123 -11.42 -1.64 -4.50
C GLU A 123 -12.64 -2.01 -5.36
N ALA A 124 -13.34 -3.09 -5.04
CA ALA A 124 -14.56 -3.48 -5.73
C ALA A 124 -15.77 -2.57 -5.44
N ILE A 125 -15.73 -1.79 -4.36
CA ILE A 125 -16.82 -0.89 -3.93
C ILE A 125 -16.64 0.53 -4.47
N LEU A 126 -15.41 1.03 -4.47
CA LEU A 126 -15.09 2.39 -4.91
C LEU A 126 -14.88 2.43 -6.40
N ASP A 127 -15.47 3.42 -7.08
CA ASP A 127 -15.13 3.68 -8.47
C ASP A 127 -13.71 4.30 -8.61
N PRO A 128 -13.12 4.30 -9.82
CA PRO A 128 -11.76 4.81 -10.02
C PRO A 128 -11.55 6.28 -9.61
N ALA A 129 -12.58 7.14 -9.71
CA ALA A 129 -12.46 8.54 -9.30
C ALA A 129 -12.45 8.66 -7.76
N GLN A 130 -13.29 7.89 -7.07
CA GLN A 130 -13.29 7.79 -5.60
C GLN A 130 -11.98 7.22 -5.07
N GLN A 131 -11.40 6.24 -5.77
CA GLN A 131 -10.08 5.71 -5.46
C GLN A 131 -9.02 6.82 -5.47
N LEU A 132 -8.97 7.70 -6.48
CA LEU A 132 -8.00 8.81 -6.48
C LEU A 132 -8.14 9.72 -5.24
N ILE A 133 -9.37 10.07 -4.85
CA ILE A 133 -9.64 10.89 -3.65
C ILE A 133 -9.19 10.15 -2.38
N ALA A 134 -9.44 8.83 -2.30
CA ALA A 134 -9.01 8.01 -1.17
C ALA A 134 -7.48 7.98 -1.03
N CYS A 135 -6.71 8.02 -2.14
CA CYS A 135 -5.26 8.15 -2.06
C CYS A 135 -4.80 9.48 -1.47
N GLU A 136 -5.46 10.57 -1.86
CA GLU A 136 -5.13 11.90 -1.31
C GLU A 136 -5.40 11.95 0.19
N LEU A 137 -6.51 11.38 0.63
CA LEU A 137 -6.85 11.26 2.05
C LEU A 137 -5.78 10.47 2.81
N GLN A 138 -5.30 9.38 2.23
CA GLN A 138 -4.25 8.57 2.84
C GLN A 138 -2.91 9.30 2.92
N ALA A 139 -2.53 10.01 1.87
CA ALA A 139 -1.31 10.80 1.85
C ALA A 139 -1.36 11.86 2.96
N ALA A 140 -2.50 12.56 3.09
CA ALA A 140 -2.70 13.53 4.17
C ALA A 140 -2.61 12.88 5.57
N GLU A 141 -3.29 11.75 5.79
CA GLU A 141 -3.25 11.06 7.10
C GLU A 141 -1.83 10.55 7.42
N HIS A 142 -1.07 10.12 6.42
CA HIS A 142 0.32 9.72 6.57
C HIS A 142 1.20 10.92 6.97
N ASP A 143 1.07 12.05 6.28
CA ASP A 143 1.84 13.26 6.56
C ASP A 143 1.55 13.83 7.96
N GLU A 144 0.29 13.80 8.40
CA GLU A 144 -0.11 14.20 9.75
C GLU A 144 0.53 13.34 10.84
N ARG A 145 0.60 12.01 10.64
CA ARG A 145 1.27 11.10 11.59
C ARG A 145 2.76 11.41 11.71
N HIS A 146 3.46 11.60 10.59
CA HIS A 146 4.89 11.92 10.60
C HIS A 146 5.17 13.31 11.21
N ALA A 147 4.30 14.29 10.95
CA ALA A 147 4.41 15.61 11.58
C ALA A 147 4.21 15.55 13.11
N GLY A 148 3.30 14.69 13.59
CA GLY A 148 3.08 14.46 15.01
C GLY A 148 4.29 13.86 15.74
N ASP A 149 4.93 12.87 15.12
CA ASP A 149 6.14 12.23 15.66
C ASP A 149 7.34 13.19 15.75
N ALA A 150 7.47 14.09 14.77
CA ALA A 150 8.51 15.12 14.78
C ALA A 150 8.33 16.14 15.93
N ARG A 151 7.07 16.52 16.25
CA ARG A 151 6.77 17.48 17.33
C ARG A 151 6.98 16.91 18.73
N GLN A 152 6.83 15.60 18.93
CA GLN A 152 6.98 14.94 20.24
C GLN A 152 8.44 14.72 20.68
N GLY A 153 9.43 15.24 19.94
CA GLY A 153 10.83 15.27 20.39
C GLY A 153 11.51 13.90 20.55
N ARG A 154 10.90 12.81 20.07
CA ARG A 154 11.53 11.46 20.08
C ARG A 154 12.55 11.24 18.97
N GLY A 155 12.76 12.22 18.09
CA GLY A 155 13.72 12.17 17.00
C GLY A 155 14.94 13.06 17.27
N GLY A 156 16.04 12.48 17.75
CA GLY A 156 17.35 13.09 17.56
C GLY A 156 17.56 13.36 16.07
N ALA A 157 18.05 14.57 15.75
CA ALA A 157 18.18 15.16 14.41
C ALA A 157 18.46 14.14 13.28
N ARG A 158 17.42 13.50 12.74
CA ARG A 158 17.50 12.78 11.48
C ARG A 158 17.19 13.78 10.39
N ARG A 159 18.25 14.11 9.64
CA ARG A 159 18.21 14.84 8.39
C ARG A 159 17.03 14.33 7.54
N PRO A 160 16.14 15.20 7.03
CA PRO A 160 15.01 14.77 6.21
C PRO A 160 15.58 14.05 4.99
N SER A 161 15.41 12.73 4.95
CA SER A 161 15.79 11.94 3.79
C SER A 161 14.76 12.21 2.71
N ALA A 162 15.17 12.81 1.59
CA ALA A 162 14.34 12.95 0.40
C ALA A 162 13.85 11.60 -0.17
N ALA A 163 14.34 10.47 0.35
CA ALA A 163 13.88 9.11 0.04
C ALA A 163 12.72 8.63 0.95
N GLY A 164 12.22 9.47 1.86
CA GLY A 164 11.21 9.13 2.87
C GLY A 164 9.76 9.40 2.48
N ALA A 165 9.47 9.72 1.22
CA ALA A 165 8.12 9.57 0.70
C ALA A 165 7.83 8.06 0.66
N GLY A 166 7.37 7.52 1.80
CA GLY A 166 6.90 6.15 1.91
C GLY A 166 5.91 5.93 0.80
N ARG A 167 6.34 5.21 -0.25
CA ARG A 167 5.47 4.94 -1.39
C ARG A 167 4.27 4.21 -0.81
N VAL A 168 3.12 4.86 -0.90
CA VAL A 168 1.83 4.28 -0.57
C VAL A 168 1.71 3.06 -1.48
N ASN A 169 2.01 1.87 -0.94
CA ASN A 169 2.02 0.63 -1.70
C ASN A 169 0.59 0.09 -1.83
N TRP A 170 -0.32 0.98 -2.22
CA TRP A 170 -1.64 0.60 -2.70
C TRP A 170 -1.55 0.51 -4.23
N PRO A 171 -2.08 -0.55 -4.87
CA PRO A 171 -2.07 -0.71 -6.32
C PRO A 171 -2.43 0.55 -7.14
N TRP A 172 -3.34 1.42 -6.65
CA TRP A 172 -3.75 2.64 -7.35
C TRP A 172 -3.07 3.94 -6.86
N CYS A 173 -2.53 4.00 -5.63
CA CYS A 173 -1.91 5.23 -5.10
C CYS A 173 -0.48 5.49 -5.59
N GLY A 174 0.07 4.59 -6.41
CA GLY A 174 1.36 4.75 -7.08
C GLY A 174 1.27 4.94 -8.58
N VAL A 175 0.08 4.86 -9.19
CA VAL A 175 -0.10 5.13 -10.62
C VAL A 175 -0.07 6.64 -10.79
N ALA A 176 0.96 7.15 -11.47
CA ALA A 176 1.12 8.57 -11.74
C ALA A 176 -0.20 9.16 -12.26
N ARG A 177 -0.64 10.29 -11.67
CA ARG A 177 -1.77 11.06 -12.21
C ARG A 177 -1.54 11.25 -13.72
N PRO A 178 -2.52 10.94 -14.59
CA PRO A 178 -2.36 11.15 -16.04
C PRO A 178 -2.15 12.62 -16.44
N ASP A 179 -2.20 13.56 -15.49
CA ASP A 179 -2.07 15.00 -15.73
C ASP A 179 -0.63 15.49 -15.96
N THR A 180 0.38 14.60 -15.98
CA THR A 180 1.73 14.94 -16.49
C THR A 180 1.93 14.57 -17.96
N VAL A 181 0.87 14.50 -18.76
CA VAL A 181 1.00 14.65 -20.21
C VAL A 181 1.16 16.14 -20.48
N SER A 182 2.40 16.56 -20.65
CA SER A 182 2.78 17.91 -21.09
C SER A 182 1.82 18.40 -22.17
N ALA A 183 1.16 19.52 -21.92
CA ALA A 183 0.43 20.24 -22.97
C ALA A 183 1.38 20.41 -24.16
N PRO A 184 0.95 20.09 -25.40
CA PRO A 184 1.79 20.27 -26.57
C PRO A 184 2.16 21.74 -26.66
N THR A 185 3.44 22.05 -26.50
CA THR A 185 4.02 23.34 -26.87
C THR A 185 3.64 23.59 -28.32
N ARG A 186 2.84 24.64 -28.54
CA ARG A 186 2.56 25.18 -29.87
C ARG A 186 3.79 25.89 -30.42
#